data_AF-A0A0Q7VSD0-F1
#
_entry.id   AF-A0A0Q7VSD0-F1
#
_cell.length_a   1.000
_cell.length_b   1.000
_cell.length_c   1.000
_cell.angle_alpha   90.00
_cell.angle_beta   90.00
_cell.angle_gamma   90.00
#
_symmetry.space_group_name_H-M   'P 1'
#
loop_
_entity.id
_entity.type
_entity.pdbx_description
1 polymer ?
#
loop_
_entity_poly.entity_id
_entity_poly.type
_entity_poly.pdbx_seq_one_letter_code
_entity_poly.pdbx_strand_id
1 'polypeptide(L)'
;MWAISREEITDDNGADIPFTTGVIIQALIAVEASGGKRAKQVVLDYVNGKKQTVKVIRSCKEKVVGQFTYTCLETEEDSRHVLYSLYWGNNGLDVAIFSTALTTKDLWASYATTFEKMSEFEIRYPTSSK
;
A
#
# COMPACT_ATOMS: atom_id res chain seq x y z
N MET A 1 1.70 7.50 -9.23
CA MET A 1 1.85 7.51 -7.76
C MET A 1 1.04 8.67 -7.24
N TRP A 2 0.33 8.48 -6.13
CA TRP A 2 -0.38 9.53 -5.40
C TRP A 2 0.13 9.56 -3.97
N ALA A 3 0.12 10.74 -3.35
CA ALA A 3 0.52 10.92 -1.96
C ALA A 3 -0.49 11.83 -1.26
N ILE A 4 -0.83 11.46 -0.02
CA ILE A 4 -1.69 12.23 0.88
C ILE A 4 -0.88 12.40 2.16
N SER A 5 -0.43 13.61 2.46
CA SER A 5 0.45 13.88 3.59
C SER A 5 -0.11 14.96 4.51
N ARG A 6 0.33 14.91 5.77
CA ARG A 6 0.12 16.01 6.73
C ARG A 6 0.99 17.21 6.38
N GLU A 7 2.23 16.94 5.97
CA GLU A 7 3.18 17.96 5.54
C GLU A 7 2.95 18.35 4.08
N GLU A 8 3.44 19.52 3.67
CA GLU A 8 3.56 19.86 2.26
C GLU A 8 4.56 18.90 1.60
N ILE A 9 4.20 18.41 0.40
CA ILE A 9 5.07 17.52 -0.37
C ILE A 9 6.05 18.41 -1.13
N THR A 10 7.29 18.52 -0.66
CA THR A 10 8.35 19.20 -1.43
C THR A 10 9.07 18.19 -2.30
N ASP A 11 9.22 18.51 -3.59
CA ASP A 11 9.92 17.68 -4.59
C ASP A 11 11.45 17.89 -4.48
N ASP A 12 11.99 17.74 -3.28
CA ASP A 12 13.42 17.90 -3.02
C ASP A 12 14.18 16.62 -3.42
N ASN A 13 14.11 16.27 -4.72
CA ASN A 13 15.02 15.45 -5.55
C ASN A 13 15.94 14.37 -4.91
N GLY A 14 15.57 13.72 -3.80
CA GLY A 14 16.45 12.74 -3.15
C GLY A 14 15.83 11.78 -2.14
N ALA A 15 14.58 11.95 -1.72
CA ALA A 15 13.92 11.05 -0.78
C ALA A 15 12.82 10.23 -1.47
N ASP A 16 12.87 8.90 -1.32
CA ASP A 16 11.83 7.96 -1.83
C ASP A 16 10.45 8.22 -1.21
N ILE A 17 10.40 8.88 -0.04
CA ILE A 17 9.18 9.26 0.68
C ILE A 17 9.33 10.74 1.09
N PRO A 18 8.60 11.68 0.46
CA PRO A 18 8.79 13.12 0.64
C PRO A 18 8.08 13.70 1.87
N PHE A 19 7.67 12.87 2.83
CA PHE A 19 6.95 13.32 4.03
C PHE A 19 7.20 12.42 5.23
N THR A 20 6.82 12.88 6.42
CA THR A 20 6.93 12.10 7.65
C THR A 20 5.65 11.34 7.95
N THR A 21 4.49 11.98 7.78
CA THR A 21 3.17 11.41 8.12
C THR A 21 2.24 11.47 6.93
N GLY A 22 1.80 10.32 6.44
CA GLY A 22 0.90 10.27 5.29
C GLY A 22 0.74 8.89 4.68
N VAL A 23 0.18 8.86 3.48
CA VAL A 23 -0.07 7.67 2.68
C VAL A 23 0.46 7.87 1.27
N ILE A 24 1.25 6.92 0.77
CA ILE A 24 1.63 6.83 -0.65
C ILE A 24 0.84 5.69 -1.29
N ILE A 25 0.27 5.94 -2.47
CA ILE A 25 -0.43 4.95 -3.28
C ILE A 25 0.31 4.80 -4.61
N GLN A 26 0.85 3.61 -4.85
CA GLN A 26 1.55 3.24 -6.08
C GLN A 26 0.81 2.10 -6.76
N ALA A 27 0.38 2.32 -8.00
CA ALA A 27 -0.21 1.29 -8.85
C ALA A 27 0.82 0.87 -9.91
N LEU A 28 1.03 -0.44 -10.02
CA LEU A 28 1.77 -1.08 -11.10
C LEU A 28 0.74 -1.69 -12.04
N ILE A 29 0.75 -1.24 -13.29
CA ILE A 29 -0.19 -1.68 -14.34
C ILE A 29 0.60 -2.53 -15.33
N ALA A 30 -0.04 -3.55 -15.91
CA ALA A 30 0.57 -4.47 -16.86
C ALA A 30 1.79 -5.18 -16.24
N VAL A 31 1.63 -5.64 -15.00
CA VAL A 31 2.69 -6.24 -14.17
C VAL A 31 3.26 -7.50 -14.82
N GLU A 32 2.39 -8.37 -15.33
CA GLU A 32 2.79 -9.59 -16.01
C GLU A 32 3.46 -9.28 -17.35
N ALA A 33 2.88 -8.37 -18.14
CA ALA A 33 3.44 -7.99 -19.43
C ALA A 33 4.82 -7.32 -19.32
N SER A 34 5.07 -6.57 -18.25
CA SER A 34 6.30 -5.78 -18.08
C SER A 34 7.38 -6.50 -17.27
N GLY A 35 6.99 -7.38 -16.35
CA GLY A 35 7.90 -8.01 -15.38
C GLY A 35 7.89 -9.54 -15.40
N GLY A 36 7.03 -10.18 -16.19
CA GLY A 36 6.93 -11.64 -16.31
C GLY A 36 6.37 -12.34 -15.06
N LYS A 37 5.93 -11.58 -14.05
CA LYS A 37 5.29 -12.10 -12.83
C LYS A 37 3.85 -11.62 -12.74
N ARG A 38 2.95 -12.51 -12.31
CA ARG A 38 1.56 -12.13 -12.01
C ARG A 38 1.51 -11.13 -10.86
N ALA A 39 0.56 -10.19 -10.91
CA ALA A 39 0.35 -9.18 -9.87
C ALA A 39 0.32 -9.75 -8.43
N LYS A 40 -0.39 -10.88 -8.23
CA LYS A 40 -0.41 -11.58 -6.93
C LYS A 40 1.00 -11.96 -6.46
N GLN A 41 1.81 -12.52 -7.35
CA GLN A 41 3.16 -12.96 -6.99
C GLN A 41 4.04 -11.79 -6.61
N VAL A 42 3.94 -10.66 -7.32
CA VAL A 42 4.70 -9.44 -6.99
C VAL A 42 4.37 -8.93 -5.59
N VAL A 43 3.08 -8.91 -5.23
CA VAL A 43 2.66 -8.50 -3.88
C VAL A 43 3.15 -9.48 -2.81
N LEU A 44 3.00 -10.79 -3.04
CA LEU A 44 3.42 -11.79 -2.05
C LEU A 44 4.95 -11.85 -1.88
N ASP A 45 5.70 -11.72 -2.97
CA ASP A 45 7.16 -11.62 -2.92
C ASP A 45 7.60 -10.40 -2.12
N TYR A 46 6.95 -9.25 -2.34
CA TYR A 46 7.20 -8.03 -1.57
C TYR A 46 6.95 -8.23 -0.07
N VAL A 47 5.81 -8.81 0.30
CA VAL A 47 5.47 -9.11 1.70
C VAL A 47 6.50 -10.03 2.32
N ASN A 48 6.85 -11.12 1.63
CA ASN A 48 7.80 -12.09 2.15
C ASN A 48 9.20 -11.51 2.31
N GLY A 49 9.67 -10.71 1.34
CA GLY A 49 10.93 -9.99 1.44
C GLY A 49 10.95 -8.99 2.59
N LYS A 50 9.87 -8.21 2.76
CA LYS A 50 9.76 -7.26 3.87
C LYS A 50 9.78 -7.95 5.24
N LYS A 51 9.03 -9.04 5.41
CA LYS A 51 9.00 -9.80 6.67
C LYS A 51 10.37 -10.31 7.13
N GLN A 52 11.34 -10.44 6.22
CA GLN A 52 12.70 -10.87 6.55
C GLN A 52 13.58 -9.74 7.08
N THR A 53 13.22 -8.47 6.85
CA THR A 53 14.08 -7.32 7.13
C THR A 53 13.52 -6.37 8.19
N VAL A 54 12.26 -6.55 8.61
CA VAL A 54 11.57 -5.62 9.50
C VAL A 54 10.84 -6.32 10.63
N LYS A 55 10.56 -5.59 11.72
CA LYS A 55 9.71 -6.10 12.80
C LYS A 55 8.26 -6.09 12.35
N VAL A 56 7.64 -7.26 12.29
CA VAL A 56 6.22 -7.41 11.94
C VAL A 56 5.36 -7.22 13.18
N ILE A 57 4.37 -6.32 13.10
CA ILE A 57 3.38 -6.08 14.15
C ILE A 57 2.12 -6.89 13.91
N ARG A 58 1.56 -6.82 12.69
CA ARG A 58 0.43 -7.65 12.27
C ARG A 58 0.47 -7.94 10.77
N SER A 59 -0.29 -8.96 10.36
CA SER A 59 -0.60 -9.23 8.95
C SER A 59 -2.09 -9.56 8.83
N CYS A 60 -2.73 -9.08 7.76
CA CYS A 60 -4.12 -9.39 7.48
C CYS A 60 -4.21 -10.67 6.64
N LYS A 61 -5.36 -11.35 6.72
CA LYS A 61 -5.70 -12.42 5.76
C LYS A 61 -6.11 -11.81 4.43
N GLU A 62 -5.91 -12.56 3.35
CA GLU A 62 -6.44 -12.19 2.03
C GLU A 62 -7.96 -12.05 2.09
N LYS A 63 -8.50 -11.00 1.47
CA LYS A 63 -9.95 -10.85 1.24
C LYS A 63 -10.23 -10.16 -0.08
N VAL A 64 -11.37 -10.49 -0.68
CA VAL A 64 -11.82 -9.87 -1.93
C VAL A 64 -12.48 -8.53 -1.63
N VAL A 65 -12.07 -7.48 -2.35
CA VAL A 65 -12.60 -6.11 -2.29
C VAL A 65 -12.83 -5.62 -3.72
N GLY A 66 -14.07 -5.66 -4.17
CA GLY A 66 -14.42 -5.33 -5.55
C GLY A 66 -13.66 -6.20 -6.56
N GLN A 67 -12.91 -5.57 -7.47
CA GLN A 67 -12.10 -6.25 -8.48
C GLN A 67 -10.71 -6.69 -7.98
N PHE A 68 -10.38 -6.45 -6.72
CA PHE A 68 -9.07 -6.73 -6.16
C PHE A 68 -9.15 -7.76 -5.03
N THR A 69 -8.05 -8.44 -4.78
CA THR A 69 -7.79 -9.09 -3.50
C THR A 69 -6.85 -8.21 -2.70
N TYR A 70 -7.18 -8.00 -1.43
CA TYR A 70 -6.46 -7.17 -0.46
C TYR A 70 -5.78 -8.04 0.60
N THR A 71 -4.61 -7.60 1.04
CA THR A 71 -3.96 -8.02 2.29
C THR A 71 -3.26 -6.83 2.94
N CYS A 72 -2.79 -7.00 4.18
CA CYS A 72 -2.05 -5.97 4.89
C CYS A 72 -0.81 -6.52 5.59
N LEU A 73 0.17 -5.65 5.78
CA LEU A 73 1.35 -5.88 6.58
C LEU A 73 1.63 -4.63 7.41
N GLU A 74 1.63 -4.74 8.73
CA GLU A 74 2.02 -3.66 9.63
C GLU A 74 3.39 -3.94 10.23
N THR A 75 4.26 -2.94 10.21
CA THR A 75 5.67 -3.08 10.54
C THR A 75 6.19 -1.89 11.34
N GLU A 76 7.26 -2.14 12.08
CA GLU A 76 8.15 -1.10 12.58
C GLU A 76 9.47 -1.15 11.78
N GLU A 77 9.82 -0.04 11.16
CA GLU A 77 11.02 0.12 10.31
C GLU A 77 11.81 1.34 10.79
N ASP A 78 12.97 1.12 11.42
CA ASP A 78 13.79 2.18 12.03
C ASP A 78 12.98 3.07 13.00
N SER A 79 12.78 4.35 12.68
CA SER A 79 11.99 5.31 13.46
C SER A 79 10.51 5.36 13.07
N ARG A 80 10.10 4.56 12.08
CA ARG A 80 8.76 4.59 11.48
C ARG A 80 7.90 3.40 11.90
N HIS A 81 6.60 3.65 11.90
CA HIS A 81 5.55 2.65 11.95
C HIS A 81 4.78 2.71 10.64
N VAL A 82 4.66 1.58 9.97
CA VAL A 82 4.16 1.49 8.60
C VAL A 82 3.03 0.48 8.51
N LEU A 83 1.96 0.85 7.81
CA LEU A 83 0.88 -0.06 7.40
C LEU A 83 0.84 -0.12 5.88
N TYR A 84 1.26 -1.27 5.36
CA TYR A 84 1.11 -1.64 3.96
C TYR A 84 -0.27 -2.23 3.74
N SER A 85 -0.99 -1.64 2.79
CA SER A 85 -2.29 -2.07 2.27
C SER A 85 -2.07 -2.45 0.81
N LEU A 86 -2.15 -3.75 0.54
CA LEU A 86 -1.58 -4.36 -0.65
C LEU A 86 -2.67 -5.06 -1.45
N TYR A 87 -2.71 -4.79 -2.75
CA TYR A 87 -3.77 -5.25 -3.62
C TYR A 87 -3.22 -5.88 -4.89
N TRP A 88 -3.93 -6.88 -5.42
CA TRP A 88 -3.75 -7.34 -6.79
C TRP A 88 -5.11 -7.57 -7.44
N GLY A 89 -5.17 -7.33 -8.74
CA GLY A 89 -6.38 -7.52 -9.53
C GLY A 89 -6.79 -8.99 -9.62
N ASN A 90 -8.10 -9.21 -9.59
CA ASN A 90 -8.75 -10.50 -9.83
C ASN A 90 -9.24 -10.58 -11.28
N ASN A 91 -9.66 -11.78 -11.72
CA ASN A 91 -10.35 -11.98 -13.01
C ASN A 91 -9.61 -11.42 -14.24
N GLY A 92 -8.28 -11.54 -14.27
CA GLY A 92 -7.46 -11.10 -15.40
C GLY A 92 -7.07 -9.62 -15.36
N LEU A 93 -7.43 -8.88 -14.30
CA LEU A 93 -6.94 -7.52 -14.10
C LEU A 93 -5.46 -7.54 -13.69
N ASP A 94 -4.58 -7.19 -14.63
CA ASP A 94 -3.13 -7.18 -14.42
C ASP A 94 -2.64 -5.88 -13.76
N VAL A 95 -2.99 -5.72 -12.49
CA VAL A 95 -2.65 -4.55 -11.67
C VAL A 95 -2.25 -4.99 -10.26
N ALA A 96 -1.17 -4.41 -9.72
CA ALA A 96 -0.82 -4.47 -8.30
C ALA A 96 -0.83 -3.06 -7.70
N ILE A 97 -1.31 -2.91 -6.47
CA ILE A 97 -1.36 -1.62 -5.79
C ILE A 97 -0.75 -1.72 -4.40
N PHE A 98 0.12 -0.77 -4.09
CA PHE A 98 0.80 -0.62 -2.82
C PHE A 98 0.34 0.70 -2.21
N SER A 99 -0.45 0.63 -1.14
CA SER A 99 -0.81 1.78 -0.32
C SER A 99 -0.04 1.70 0.99
N THR A 100 0.86 2.65 1.20
CA THR A 100 1.81 2.67 2.32
C THR A 100 1.47 3.85 3.21
N ALA A 101 0.78 3.58 4.32
CA ALA A 101 0.56 4.56 5.37
C ALA A 101 1.73 4.53 6.35
N LEU A 102 2.30 5.68 6.69
CA LEU A 102 3.46 5.75 7.57
C LEU A 102 3.47 7.02 8.43
N THR A 103 4.04 6.90 9.62
CA THR A 103 4.40 8.00 10.52
C THR A 103 5.53 7.55 11.45
N THR A 104 5.99 8.40 12.36
CA THR A 104 6.94 8.00 13.40
C THR A 104 6.28 7.07 14.42
N LYS A 105 7.06 6.23 15.10
CA LYS A 105 6.55 5.35 16.16
C LYS A 105 5.76 6.11 17.23
N ASP A 106 6.26 7.28 17.64
CA ASP A 106 5.63 8.11 18.67
C ASP A 106 4.28 8.70 18.24
N LEU A 107 4.08 8.92 16.94
CA LEU A 107 2.84 9.46 16.40
C LEU A 107 1.85 8.38 15.97
N TRP A 108 2.24 7.11 15.96
CA TRP A 108 1.40 6.02 15.45
C TRP A 108 0.04 5.97 16.14
N ALA A 109 0.00 6.01 17.47
CA ALA A 109 -1.25 5.95 18.24
C ALA A 109 -2.25 7.07 17.87
N SER A 110 -1.75 8.24 17.45
CA SER A 110 -2.57 9.38 17.02
C SER A 110 -3.19 9.19 15.65
N TYR A 111 -2.52 8.45 14.74
CA TYR A 111 -2.92 8.33 13.34
C TYR A 111 -3.41 6.93 12.93
N ALA A 112 -3.19 5.90 13.75
CA ALA A 112 -3.48 4.51 13.43
C ALA A 112 -4.94 4.32 12.96
N THR A 113 -5.92 4.88 13.68
CA THR A 113 -7.34 4.79 13.30
C THR A 113 -7.64 5.46 11.96
N THR A 114 -6.97 6.58 11.65
CA THR A 114 -7.12 7.26 10.36
C THR A 114 -6.54 6.40 9.24
N PHE A 115 -5.33 5.86 9.45
CA PHE A 115 -4.69 4.98 8.48
C PHE A 115 -5.46 3.69 8.25
N GLU A 116 -6.05 3.09 9.29
CA GLU A 116 -6.93 1.93 9.16
C GLU A 116 -8.16 2.24 8.29
N LYS A 117 -8.80 3.41 8.47
CA LYS A 117 -9.93 3.83 7.63
C LYS A 117 -9.52 4.05 6.16
N MET A 118 -8.27 4.44 5.92
CA MET A 118 -7.72 4.64 4.57
C MET A 118 -7.12 3.37 3.97
N SER A 119 -6.97 2.31 4.76
CA SER A 119 -6.27 1.08 4.36
C SER A 119 -7.04 0.27 3.31
N GLU A 120 -8.36 0.44 3.28
CA GLU A 120 -9.27 -0.28 2.39
C GLU A 120 -9.98 0.70 1.45
N PHE A 121 -9.69 0.61 0.16
CA PHE A 121 -10.41 1.38 -0.85
C PHE A 121 -10.77 0.50 -2.05
N GLU A 122 -11.86 0.88 -2.71
CA GLU A 122 -12.36 0.21 -3.90
C GLU A 122 -12.16 1.13 -5.11
N ILE A 123 -11.53 0.60 -6.17
CA ILE A 123 -11.50 1.28 -7.46
C ILE A 123 -12.69 0.80 -8.28
N ARG A 124 -13.60 1.72 -8.59
CA ARG A 124 -14.75 1.48 -9.46
C ARG A 124 -14.57 2.22 -10.77
N TYR A 125 -14.96 1.58 -11.86
CA TYR A 125 -15.24 2.33 -13.08
C TYR A 125 -16.53 3.13 -12.87
N PRO A 126 -16.61 4.39 -13.35
CA PRO A 126 -17.88 5.09 -13.37
C PRO A 126 -18.85 4.26 -14.21
N THR A 127 -19.85 3.68 -13.56
CA THR A 127 -20.97 3.06 -14.26
C THR A 127 -21.74 4.20 -14.91
N SER A 128 -21.83 4.23 -16.24
CA SER A 128 -22.82 5.06 -16.91
C SER A 128 -24.19 4.59 -16.44
N SER A 129 -24.79 5.33 -15.51
CA SER A 129 -26.22 5.26 -15.25
C SER A 129 -26.93 5.58 -16.56
N LYS A 130 -27.46 4.56 -17.22
CA LYS A 130 -28.47 4.73 -18.27
C LYS A 130 -29.77 5.20 -17.64
#